data_AF-A0AAN6PRC8-F1
#
_entry.id   AF-A0AAN6PRC8-F1
#
_cell.length_a   1.000
_cell.length_b   1.000
_cell.length_c   1.000
_cell.angle_alpha   90.00
_cell.angle_beta   90.00
_cell.angle_gamma   90.00
#
_symmetry.space_group_name_H-M   'P 1'
#
loop_
_entity.id
_entity.type
_entity.pdbx_description
1 polymer ?
#
loop_
_entity_poly.entity_id
_entity_poly.type
_entity_poly.pdbx_seq_one_letter_code
_entity_poly.pdbx_strand_id
1 'polypeptide(L)'
;MATPSELLSPLTNPSTATREAITAAVEGFTTQIQSVVASGESVGGYTQRAFFDLFEAAGRTPFDQQDALVEFSIQLQKTTATDAEGKPLICEHGHTEVWKDLPYFDLEARETINFDPDIPDMNEDERAVVENQAAFMARLSASPSPAFDLSLFGLWMLRSAFEEHKSAPSEIPPAEISRTAARIAAFWIRFKGEEYRKQSSRGVTLPDNLGVSWGKYKERGWRGFNEDRWQVWKDGLRAAHEKFPSDEVIKAALEAM
;
A
#
# COMPACT_ATOMS: atom_id res chain seq x y z
N MET A 1 26.91 -9.78 6.78
CA MET A 1 26.36 -8.81 5.81
C MET A 1 25.38 -7.92 6.54
N ALA A 2 25.13 -6.71 6.03
CA ALA A 2 23.99 -5.92 6.51
C ALA A 2 22.69 -6.72 6.36
N THR A 3 21.66 -6.39 7.13
CA THR A 3 20.29 -6.89 6.97
C THR A 3 19.53 -6.02 5.95
N PRO A 4 18.38 -6.48 5.40
CA PRO A 4 17.55 -5.64 4.54
C PRO A 4 17.14 -4.34 5.25
N SER A 5 16.74 -4.39 6.53
CA SER A 5 16.45 -3.17 7.31
C SER A 5 17.64 -2.20 7.42
N GLU A 6 18.89 -2.69 7.54
CA GLU A 6 20.06 -1.81 7.60
C GLU A 6 20.34 -1.12 6.26
N LEU A 7 20.10 -1.82 5.14
CA LEU A 7 20.23 -1.25 3.79
C LEU A 7 19.15 -0.20 3.49
N LEU A 8 17.96 -0.34 4.08
CA LEU A 8 16.87 0.61 3.92
C LEU A 8 17.00 1.85 4.83
N SER A 9 17.74 1.76 5.93
CA SER A 9 17.83 2.85 6.92
C SER A 9 18.25 4.21 6.35
N PRO A 10 19.19 4.33 5.39
CA PRO A 10 19.52 5.61 4.78
C PRO A 10 18.35 6.23 4.00
N LEU A 11 17.40 5.42 3.53
CA LEU A 11 16.27 5.84 2.70
C LEU A 11 15.09 6.37 3.52
N THR A 12 15.10 6.15 4.84
CA THR A 12 14.02 6.60 5.74
C THR A 12 14.24 8.02 6.27
N ASN A 13 15.32 8.69 5.86
CA ASN A 13 15.66 10.05 6.30
C ASN A 13 16.07 10.90 5.09
N PRO A 14 15.39 12.03 4.80
CA PRO A 14 15.68 12.88 3.64
C PRO A 14 17.12 13.37 3.54
N SER A 15 17.81 13.54 4.67
CA SER A 15 19.21 14.00 4.68
C SER A 15 20.21 12.95 4.20
N THR A 16 19.84 11.68 4.23
CA THR A 16 20.67 10.53 3.83
C THR A 16 20.14 9.81 2.60
N ALA A 17 18.88 10.07 2.21
CA ALA A 17 18.18 9.44 1.11
C ALA A 17 18.64 9.99 -0.26
N THR A 18 19.92 9.83 -0.58
CA THR A 18 20.49 10.26 -1.87
C THR A 18 20.33 9.18 -2.94
N ARG A 19 20.57 9.55 -4.20
CA ARG A 19 20.57 8.60 -5.32
C ARG A 19 21.60 7.48 -5.13
N GLU A 20 22.75 7.80 -4.55
CA GLU A 20 23.80 6.84 -4.21
C GLU A 20 23.33 5.88 -3.14
N ALA A 21 22.59 6.35 -2.12
CA ALA A 21 22.01 5.50 -1.10
C ALA A 21 20.98 4.52 -1.68
N ILE A 22 20.11 4.99 -2.60
CA ILE A 22 19.14 4.13 -3.30
C ILE A 22 19.88 3.05 -4.11
N THR A 23 20.89 3.45 -4.88
CA THR A 23 21.69 2.52 -5.70
C THR A 23 22.38 1.48 -4.82
N ALA A 24 23.02 1.91 -3.73
CA ALA A 24 23.68 1.03 -2.78
C ALA A 24 22.71 0.05 -2.10
N ALA A 25 21.48 0.49 -1.80
CA ALA A 25 20.45 -0.40 -1.26
C ALA A 25 20.03 -1.47 -2.28
N VAL A 26 19.79 -1.09 -3.55
CA VAL A 26 19.44 -2.05 -4.62
C VAL A 26 20.55 -3.09 -4.85
N GLU A 27 21.81 -2.63 -4.91
CA GLU A 27 22.98 -3.51 -5.03
C GLU A 27 23.13 -4.41 -3.81
N GLY A 28 22.88 -3.87 -2.61
CA GLY A 28 22.94 -4.62 -1.36
C GLY A 28 21.90 -5.74 -1.29
N PHE A 29 20.64 -5.47 -1.67
CA PHE A 29 19.59 -6.50 -1.74
C PHE A 29 19.95 -7.58 -2.76
N THR A 30 20.46 -7.17 -3.93
CA THR A 30 20.88 -8.10 -5.00
C THR A 30 22.06 -8.98 -4.55
N THR A 31 23.05 -8.40 -3.88
CA THR A 31 24.20 -9.14 -3.35
C THR A 31 23.79 -10.11 -2.24
N GLN A 32 22.89 -9.69 -1.36
CA GLN A 32 22.39 -10.56 -0.28
C GLN A 32 21.63 -11.77 -0.83
N ILE A 33 20.70 -11.57 -1.78
CA ILE A 33 19.96 -12.71 -2.33
C ILE A 33 20.86 -13.69 -3.09
N GLN A 34 21.91 -13.20 -3.76
CA GLN A 34 22.91 -14.06 -4.37
C GLN A 34 23.68 -14.89 -3.32
N SER A 35 23.99 -14.29 -2.17
CA SER A 35 24.63 -15.01 -1.07
C SER A 35 23.70 -16.04 -0.40
N VAL A 36 22.40 -15.76 -0.31
CA VAL A 36 21.37 -16.70 0.18
C VAL A 36 21.36 -17.95 -0.70
N VAL A 37 21.30 -17.77 -2.03
CA VAL A 37 21.37 -18.87 -3.00
C VAL A 37 22.67 -19.65 -2.88
N ALA A 38 23.81 -18.96 -2.80
CA ALA A 38 25.11 -19.62 -2.68
C ALA A 38 25.26 -20.43 -1.38
N SER A 39 24.53 -20.05 -0.33
CA SER A 39 24.54 -20.74 0.96
C SER A 39 23.50 -21.87 1.05
N GLY A 40 22.67 -22.05 0.01
CA GLY A 40 21.58 -23.02 -0.01
C GLY A 40 20.40 -22.65 0.89
N GLU A 41 20.30 -21.37 1.29
CA GLU A 41 19.17 -20.84 2.05
C GLU A 41 17.99 -20.51 1.13
N SER A 42 16.79 -20.37 1.70
CA SER A 42 15.58 -20.11 0.91
C SER A 42 15.55 -18.70 0.35
N VAL A 43 15.44 -18.60 -0.98
CA VAL A 43 15.17 -17.36 -1.71
C VAL A 43 13.83 -16.78 -1.27
N GLY A 44 12.80 -17.63 -1.19
CA GLY A 44 11.47 -17.22 -0.73
C GLY A 44 11.50 -16.58 0.66
N GLY A 45 12.14 -17.23 1.62
CA GLY A 45 12.28 -16.71 2.98
C GLY A 45 12.99 -15.35 3.04
N TYR A 46 14.05 -15.16 2.25
CA TYR A 46 14.70 -13.86 2.14
C TYR A 46 13.80 -12.81 1.50
N THR A 47 13.15 -13.11 0.38
CA THR A 47 12.27 -12.15 -0.33
C THR A 47 11.10 -11.71 0.53
N GLN A 48 10.47 -12.62 1.27
CA GLN A 48 9.42 -12.30 2.22
C GLN A 48 9.94 -11.33 3.29
N ARG A 49 11.08 -11.65 3.90
CA ARG A 49 11.68 -10.79 4.93
C ARG A 49 12.07 -9.41 4.39
N ALA A 50 12.59 -9.37 3.16
CA ALA A 50 12.98 -8.14 2.48
C ALA A 50 11.77 -7.20 2.28
N PHE A 51 10.62 -7.74 1.88
CA PHE A 51 9.40 -6.95 1.73
C PHE A 51 8.77 -6.57 3.08
N PHE A 52 8.81 -7.44 4.08
CA PHE A 52 8.44 -7.08 5.45
C PHE A 52 9.26 -5.88 5.97
N ASP A 53 10.59 -5.94 5.85
CA ASP A 53 11.48 -4.84 6.28
C ASP A 53 11.24 -3.55 5.47
N LEU A 54 10.82 -3.64 4.21
CA LEU A 54 10.42 -2.50 3.39
C LEU A 54 9.14 -1.82 3.92
N PHE A 55 8.10 -2.59 4.27
CA PHE A 55 6.89 -2.04 4.87
C PHE A 55 7.14 -1.46 6.28
N GLU A 56 8.05 -2.06 7.05
CA GLU A 56 8.50 -1.51 8.34
C GLU A 56 9.29 -0.20 8.16
N ALA A 57 10.13 -0.10 7.12
CA ALA A 57 10.83 1.13 6.78
C ALA A 57 9.84 2.22 6.34
N ALA A 58 8.82 1.85 5.53
CA ALA A 58 7.75 2.76 5.13
C ALA A 58 6.96 3.28 6.33
N GLY A 59 6.58 2.42 7.28
CA GLY A 59 5.84 2.82 8.48
C GLY A 59 6.58 3.83 9.35
N ARG A 60 7.91 3.72 9.42
CA ARG A 60 8.78 4.65 10.16
C ARG A 60 9.13 5.93 9.41
N THR A 61 8.76 6.04 8.13
CA THR A 61 9.07 7.19 7.28
C THR A 61 7.80 8.03 7.07
N PRO A 62 7.79 9.32 7.46
CA PRO A 62 6.64 10.20 7.22
C PRO A 62 6.15 10.14 5.77
N PHE A 63 4.84 10.10 5.56
CA PHE A 63 4.23 9.90 4.23
C PHE A 63 4.72 10.87 3.14
N ASP A 64 5.17 12.06 3.51
CA ASP A 64 5.68 13.11 2.63
C ASP A 64 7.19 13.00 2.34
N GLN A 65 7.87 12.00 2.91
CA GLN A 65 9.32 11.78 2.81
C GLN A 65 9.69 10.41 2.22
N GLN A 66 8.72 9.68 1.67
CA GLN A 66 8.91 8.30 1.17
C GLN A 66 9.41 8.19 -0.28
N ASP A 67 9.79 9.29 -0.95
CA ASP A 67 10.20 9.26 -2.36
C ASP A 67 11.33 8.25 -2.63
N ALA A 68 12.34 8.21 -1.75
CA ALA A 68 13.47 7.31 -1.92
C ALA A 68 13.08 5.83 -1.76
N LEU A 69 12.13 5.50 -0.89
CA LEU A 69 11.62 4.12 -0.75
C LEU A 69 10.81 3.69 -1.98
N VAL A 70 10.01 4.61 -2.54
CA VAL A 70 9.26 4.35 -3.78
C VAL A 70 10.23 4.16 -4.96
N GLU A 71 11.22 5.04 -5.08
CA GLU A 71 12.24 4.93 -6.13
C GLU A 71 13.06 3.64 -5.98
N PHE A 72 13.49 3.30 -4.76
CA PHE A 72 14.15 2.03 -4.46
C PHE A 72 13.31 0.83 -4.92
N SER A 73 12.02 0.81 -4.60
CA SER A 73 11.14 -0.30 -4.97
C SER A 73 11.03 -0.48 -6.49
N ILE A 74 10.91 0.64 -7.22
CA ILE A 74 10.86 0.66 -8.68
C ILE A 74 12.20 0.23 -9.29
N GLN A 75 13.33 0.67 -8.73
CA GLN A 75 14.65 0.28 -9.21
C GLN A 75 14.93 -1.19 -8.92
N LEU A 76 14.61 -1.68 -7.71
CA LEU A 76 14.75 -3.07 -7.34
C LEU A 76 13.95 -3.96 -8.29
N GLN A 77 12.69 -3.62 -8.56
CA GLN A 77 11.83 -4.38 -9.49
C GLN A 77 12.39 -4.49 -10.91
N LYS A 78 13.23 -3.54 -11.33
CA LYS A 78 13.88 -3.54 -12.66
C LYS A 78 15.23 -4.27 -12.66
N THR A 79 15.75 -4.64 -11.50
CA THR A 79 17.03 -5.32 -11.36
C THR A 79 16.85 -6.82 -11.53
N THR A 80 17.65 -7.43 -12.40
CA THR A 80 17.75 -8.88 -12.50
C THR A 80 18.85 -9.37 -11.55
N ALA A 81 18.46 -10.12 -10.51
CA ALA A 81 19.42 -10.89 -9.72
C ALA A 81 19.73 -12.21 -10.43
N THR A 82 21.00 -12.59 -10.52
CA THR A 82 21.43 -13.81 -11.23
C THR A 82 22.22 -14.78 -10.36
N ASP A 83 22.18 -16.07 -10.68
CA ASP A 83 23.06 -17.10 -10.14
C ASP A 83 24.51 -16.99 -10.68
N ALA A 84 25.37 -17.94 -10.29
CA ALA A 84 26.77 -17.99 -10.71
C ALA A 84 26.92 -18.24 -12.23
N GLU A 85 25.92 -18.83 -12.87
CA GLU A 85 25.84 -19.10 -14.29
C GLU A 85 25.21 -17.93 -15.08
N GLY A 86 24.82 -16.84 -14.40
CA GLY A 86 24.21 -15.66 -15.00
C GLY A 86 22.73 -15.83 -15.36
N LYS A 87 22.06 -16.87 -14.84
CA LYS A 87 20.61 -17.06 -15.04
C LYS A 87 19.83 -16.29 -13.98
N PRO A 88 18.65 -15.74 -14.31
CA PRO A 88 17.81 -15.07 -13.32
C PRO A 88 17.49 -15.99 -12.14
N LEU A 89 17.57 -15.43 -10.92
CA LEU A 89 17.17 -16.13 -9.72
C LEU A 89 15.65 -16.33 -9.71
N ILE A 90 15.24 -17.55 -9.39
CA ILE A 90 13.84 -17.94 -9.30
C ILE A 90 13.50 -18.23 -7.84
N CYS A 91 12.40 -17.64 -7.36
CA CYS A 91 11.86 -17.99 -6.06
C CYS A 91 11.31 -19.42 -6.10
N GLU A 92 11.69 -20.25 -5.12
CA GLU A 92 11.31 -21.68 -5.12
C GLU A 92 9.79 -21.86 -5.09
N HIS A 93 9.10 -20.93 -4.43
CA HIS A 93 7.65 -20.88 -4.32
C HIS A 93 7.11 -19.91 -5.36
N GLY A 94 6.22 -20.40 -6.24
CA GLY A 94 5.60 -19.60 -7.30
C GLY A 94 6.35 -19.60 -8.64
N HIS A 95 7.61 -20.07 -8.68
CA HIS A 95 8.44 -20.13 -9.89
C HIS A 95 8.55 -18.77 -10.62
N THR A 96 8.65 -17.70 -9.85
CA THR A 96 8.73 -16.32 -10.33
C THR A 96 10.15 -15.77 -10.26
N GLU A 97 10.47 -14.85 -11.18
CA GLU A 97 11.75 -14.17 -11.23
C GLU A 97 11.86 -13.18 -10.05
N VAL A 98 12.93 -13.33 -9.28
CA VAL A 98 13.19 -12.47 -8.11
C VAL A 98 13.29 -11.01 -8.56
N TRP A 99 12.71 -10.13 -7.74
CA TRP A 99 12.53 -8.68 -7.98
C TRP A 99 11.60 -8.30 -9.11
N LYS A 100 11.71 -8.91 -10.29
CA LYS A 100 10.83 -8.58 -11.41
C LYS A 100 9.36 -8.88 -11.12
N ASP A 101 9.09 -10.06 -10.58
CA ASP A 101 7.75 -10.57 -10.30
C ASP A 101 7.36 -10.41 -8.82
N LEU A 102 8.27 -9.87 -7.99
CA LEU A 102 8.02 -9.49 -6.59
C LEU A 102 7.35 -10.60 -5.74
N PRO A 103 7.95 -11.80 -5.63
CA PRO A 103 7.35 -12.90 -4.85
C PRO A 103 7.06 -12.47 -3.40
N TYR A 104 5.85 -12.77 -2.90
CA TYR A 104 5.36 -12.40 -1.56
C TYR A 104 5.07 -10.91 -1.33
N PHE A 105 5.35 -10.01 -2.27
CA PHE A 105 5.11 -8.58 -2.06
C PHE A 105 3.63 -8.26 -1.81
N ASP A 106 2.73 -8.87 -2.57
CA ASP A 106 1.28 -8.73 -2.44
C ASP A 106 0.75 -9.32 -1.13
N LEU A 107 1.33 -10.42 -0.66
CA LEU A 107 1.04 -11.02 0.63
C LEU A 107 1.45 -10.09 1.78
N GLU A 108 2.68 -9.57 1.76
CA GLU A 108 3.15 -8.64 2.78
C GLU A 108 2.36 -7.32 2.76
N ALA A 109 2.01 -6.83 1.57
CA ALA A 109 1.13 -5.68 1.43
C ALA A 109 -0.28 -5.97 2.00
N ARG A 110 -0.81 -7.18 1.78
CA ARG A 110 -2.11 -7.63 2.31
C ARG A 110 -2.10 -7.68 3.82
N GLU A 111 -1.05 -8.25 4.43
CA GLU A 111 -0.88 -8.31 5.89
C GLU A 111 -0.76 -6.90 6.47
N THR A 112 0.00 -6.02 5.81
CA THR A 112 0.18 -4.62 6.23
C THR A 112 -1.14 -3.85 6.28
N ILE A 113 -2.06 -4.05 5.32
CA ILE A 113 -3.39 -3.41 5.33
C ILE A 113 -4.45 -4.20 6.10
N ASN A 114 -4.12 -5.37 6.66
CA ASN A 114 -5.07 -6.21 7.38
C ASN A 114 -5.28 -5.74 8.82
N PHE A 115 -5.50 -4.44 9.01
CA PHE A 115 -5.75 -3.83 10.31
C PHE A 115 -7.15 -3.22 10.36
N ASP A 116 -7.64 -3.04 11.58
CA ASP A 116 -8.86 -2.31 11.83
C ASP A 116 -8.50 -0.83 12.13
N PRO A 117 -8.90 0.14 11.27
CA PRO A 117 -8.59 1.56 11.49
C PRO A 117 -9.41 2.23 12.61
N ASP A 118 -10.32 1.48 13.25
CA ASP A 118 -11.18 1.91 14.35
C ASP A 118 -10.79 1.24 15.68
N ILE A 119 -9.59 0.65 15.78
CA ILE A 119 -9.09 0.08 17.05
C ILE A 119 -9.12 1.18 18.13
N PRO A 120 -9.96 1.04 19.18
CA PRO A 120 -10.20 2.11 20.16
C PRO A 120 -8.95 2.57 20.92
N ASP A 121 -7.95 1.69 21.05
CA ASP A 121 -6.76 1.88 21.88
C ASP A 121 -5.47 2.12 21.08
N MET A 122 -5.58 2.35 19.76
CA MET A 122 -4.40 2.66 18.95
C MET A 122 -3.78 3.98 19.44
N ASN A 123 -2.49 4.01 19.72
CA ASN A 123 -1.79 5.24 20.11
C ASN A 123 -1.38 6.06 18.87
N GLU A 124 -0.82 7.26 19.07
CA GLU A 124 -0.48 8.15 17.96
C GLU A 124 0.69 7.62 17.10
N ASP A 125 1.65 6.91 17.70
CA ASP A 125 2.77 6.32 16.98
C ASP A 125 2.31 5.15 16.11
N GLU A 126 1.45 4.28 16.65
CA GLU A 126 0.81 3.20 15.89
C GLU A 126 -0.04 3.75 14.74
N ARG A 127 -0.80 4.82 14.97
CA ARG A 127 -1.54 5.53 13.92
C ARG A 127 -0.61 6.05 12.83
N ALA A 128 0.50 6.68 13.21
CA ALA A 128 1.47 7.19 12.24
C ALA A 128 2.06 6.07 11.39
N VAL A 129 2.39 4.91 12.00
CA VAL A 129 2.92 3.75 11.28
C VAL A 129 1.94 3.26 10.21
N VAL A 130 0.68 3.01 10.57
CA VAL A 130 -0.31 2.50 9.61
C VAL A 130 -0.64 3.50 8.50
N GLU A 131 -0.68 4.79 8.83
CA GLU A 131 -0.89 5.86 7.85
C GLU A 131 0.27 5.97 6.88
N ASN A 132 1.50 5.90 7.37
CA ASN A 132 2.70 5.94 6.55
C ASN A 132 2.79 4.72 5.63
N GLN A 133 2.47 3.51 6.12
CA GLN A 133 2.40 2.29 5.30
C GLN A 133 1.34 2.41 4.19
N ALA A 134 0.14 2.88 4.54
CA ALA A 134 -0.93 3.10 3.58
C ALA A 134 -0.54 4.13 2.50
N ALA A 135 0.09 5.23 2.90
CA ALA A 135 0.57 6.24 1.97
C ALA A 135 1.63 5.67 1.02
N PHE A 136 2.59 4.89 1.54
CA PHE A 136 3.61 4.24 0.72
C PHE A 136 3.01 3.33 -0.34
N MET A 137 2.05 2.47 0.04
CA MET A 137 1.34 1.60 -0.90
C MET A 137 0.56 2.38 -1.95
N ALA A 138 -0.14 3.44 -1.55
CA ALA A 138 -0.88 4.28 -2.49
C ALA A 138 0.06 4.97 -3.50
N ARG A 139 1.21 5.48 -3.05
CA ARG A 139 2.26 6.07 -3.90
C ARG A 139 2.85 5.06 -4.87
N LEU A 140 3.21 3.88 -4.35
CA LEU A 140 3.83 2.82 -5.15
C LEU A 140 2.85 2.28 -6.20
N SER A 141 1.55 2.20 -5.87
CA SER A 141 0.48 1.84 -6.79
C SER A 141 0.17 2.89 -7.86
N ALA A 142 0.55 4.15 -7.62
CA ALA A 142 0.52 5.20 -8.63
C ALA A 142 1.75 5.18 -9.56
N SER A 143 2.74 4.32 -9.30
CA SER A 143 3.88 4.14 -10.20
C SER A 143 3.45 3.53 -11.54
N PRO A 144 4.22 3.73 -12.62
CA PRO A 144 3.88 3.18 -13.94
C PRO A 144 4.08 1.65 -14.04
N SER A 145 4.58 0.99 -12.99
CA SER A 145 4.82 -0.46 -13.03
C SER A 145 3.56 -1.22 -12.64
N PRO A 146 3.02 -2.09 -13.52
CA PRO A 146 1.85 -2.90 -13.19
C PRO A 146 2.13 -3.92 -12.07
N ALA A 147 3.41 -4.24 -11.80
CA ALA A 147 3.82 -5.09 -10.69
C ALA A 147 3.43 -4.53 -9.32
N PHE A 148 3.20 -3.21 -9.25
CA PHE A 148 2.76 -2.52 -8.05
C PHE A 148 1.28 -2.10 -8.09
N ASP A 149 0.46 -2.62 -9.00
CA ASP A 149 -0.95 -2.24 -9.06
C ASP A 149 -1.77 -2.79 -7.87
N LEU A 150 -1.76 -2.03 -6.78
CA LEU A 150 -2.52 -2.31 -5.56
C LEU A 150 -3.92 -1.67 -5.55
N SER A 151 -4.53 -1.41 -6.72
CA SER A 151 -5.83 -0.71 -6.81
C SER A 151 -6.95 -1.39 -6.01
N LEU A 152 -6.91 -2.72 -5.89
CA LEU A 152 -7.84 -3.50 -5.06
C LEU A 152 -7.79 -3.07 -3.58
N PHE A 153 -6.59 -2.77 -3.07
CA PHE A 153 -6.42 -2.37 -1.68
C PHE A 153 -6.96 -0.97 -1.44
N GLY A 154 -6.75 -0.04 -2.38
CA GLY A 154 -7.39 1.27 -2.29
C GLY A 154 -8.91 1.20 -2.32
N LEU A 155 -9.49 0.29 -3.12
CA LEU A 155 -10.93 0.03 -3.08
C LEU A 155 -11.38 -0.44 -1.69
N TRP A 156 -10.66 -1.37 -1.07
CA TRP A 156 -11.00 -1.84 0.28
C TRP A 156 -10.90 -0.74 1.33
N MET A 157 -9.87 0.11 1.25
CA MET A 157 -9.72 1.24 2.17
C MET A 157 -10.86 2.26 2.04
N LEU A 158 -11.26 2.58 0.80
CA LEU A 158 -12.41 3.46 0.54
C LEU A 158 -13.72 2.87 1.09
N ARG A 159 -13.90 1.55 0.96
CA ARG A 159 -15.06 0.85 1.51
C ARG A 159 -15.09 0.88 3.03
N SER A 160 -13.99 0.53 3.66
CA SER A 160 -13.90 0.51 5.13
C SER A 160 -14.12 1.91 5.72
N ALA A 161 -13.68 2.98 5.04
CA ALA A 161 -13.89 4.35 5.52
C ALA A 161 -15.30 4.91 5.27
N PHE A 162 -15.92 4.61 4.11
CA PHE A 162 -17.10 5.36 3.64
C PHE A 162 -18.33 4.50 3.33
N GLU A 163 -18.19 3.19 3.25
CA GLU A 163 -19.28 2.26 2.92
C GLU A 163 -19.72 1.37 4.07
N GLU A 164 -18.74 0.89 4.84
CA GLU A 164 -18.94 -0.09 5.89
C GLU A 164 -19.30 0.62 7.19
N HIS A 165 -20.59 0.58 7.55
CA HIS A 165 -21.00 0.83 8.93
C HIS A 165 -20.71 -0.44 9.72
N LYS A 166 -19.72 -0.42 10.62
CA LYS A 166 -19.38 -1.58 11.47
C LYS A 166 -20.46 -1.94 12.51
N SER A 167 -21.50 -1.13 12.64
CA SER A 167 -22.65 -1.48 13.47
C SER A 167 -23.57 -2.45 12.71
N ALA A 168 -23.70 -3.67 13.24
CA ALA A 168 -24.86 -4.53 13.02
C ALA A 168 -26.16 -3.72 13.25
N PRO A 169 -27.34 -4.17 12.77
CA PRO A 169 -28.60 -3.44 12.90
C PRO A 169 -29.19 -3.44 14.33
N SER A 170 -28.35 -3.28 15.35
CA SER A 170 -28.76 -3.08 16.75
C SER A 170 -28.24 -1.73 17.24
N GLU A 171 -29.15 -0.79 17.44
CA GLU A 171 -29.22 0.35 18.39
C GLU A 171 -27.98 1.20 18.73
N ILE A 172 -26.79 0.89 18.22
CA ILE A 172 -25.59 1.70 18.34
C ILE A 172 -25.66 2.73 17.21
N PRO A 173 -25.45 4.04 17.49
CA PRO A 173 -25.33 5.03 16.43
C PRO A 173 -24.35 4.55 15.35
N PRO A 174 -24.52 4.96 14.08
CA PRO A 174 -23.52 4.68 13.06
C PRO A 174 -22.14 5.04 13.62
N ALA A 175 -21.19 4.10 13.58
CA ALA A 175 -19.83 4.40 14.02
C ALA A 175 -19.37 5.66 13.29
N GLU A 176 -18.99 6.69 14.06
CA GLU A 176 -18.56 7.92 13.43
C GLU A 176 -17.30 7.68 12.60
N ILE A 177 -17.14 8.39 11.49
CA ILE A 177 -15.96 8.27 10.63
C ILE A 177 -14.69 8.49 11.48
N SER A 178 -13.82 7.47 11.52
CA SER A 178 -12.50 7.54 12.13
C SER A 178 -11.58 8.44 11.30
N ARG A 179 -10.79 9.28 11.99
CA ARG A 179 -9.80 10.13 11.34
C ARG A 179 -8.76 9.29 10.58
N THR A 180 -8.29 8.20 11.19
CA THR A 180 -7.30 7.29 10.59
C THR A 180 -7.86 6.65 9.32
N ALA A 181 -9.07 6.09 9.39
CA ALA A 181 -9.74 5.48 8.23
C ALA A 181 -9.90 6.49 7.08
N ALA A 182 -10.34 7.72 7.40
CA ALA A 182 -10.50 8.79 6.41
C ALA A 182 -9.15 9.20 5.78
N ARG A 183 -8.08 9.30 6.56
CA ARG A 183 -6.73 9.64 6.05
C ARG A 183 -6.16 8.55 5.15
N ILE A 184 -6.31 7.28 5.53
CA ILE A 184 -5.89 6.14 4.71
C ILE A 184 -6.61 6.16 3.36
N ALA A 185 -7.93 6.30 3.35
CA ALA A 185 -8.71 6.42 2.12
C ALA A 185 -8.30 7.66 1.30
N ALA A 186 -8.03 8.78 1.98
CA ALA A 186 -7.56 10.01 1.36
C ALA A 186 -6.19 9.85 0.66
N PHE A 187 -5.24 9.07 1.20
CA PHE A 187 -4.00 8.77 0.48
C PHE A 187 -4.24 8.09 -0.87
N TRP A 188 -5.14 7.10 -0.91
CA TRP A 188 -5.49 6.42 -2.15
C TRP A 188 -6.13 7.35 -3.19
N ILE A 189 -7.02 8.26 -2.76
CA ILE A 189 -7.57 9.28 -3.66
C ILE A 189 -6.50 10.27 -4.10
N ARG A 190 -5.63 10.71 -3.21
CA ARG A 190 -4.56 11.66 -3.55
C ARG A 190 -3.63 11.11 -4.64
N PHE A 191 -3.27 9.83 -4.58
CA PHE A 191 -2.31 9.24 -5.51
C PHE A 191 -2.95 8.54 -6.70
N LYS A 192 -4.16 7.98 -6.56
CA LYS A 192 -4.86 7.22 -7.64
C LYS A 192 -6.24 7.75 -8.01
N GLY A 193 -6.66 8.89 -7.46
CA GLY A 193 -8.00 9.44 -7.66
C GLY A 193 -8.39 9.62 -9.14
N GLU A 194 -7.47 10.10 -9.98
CA GLU A 194 -7.72 10.23 -11.41
C GLU A 194 -8.01 8.87 -12.09
N GLU A 195 -7.23 7.84 -11.75
CA GLU A 195 -7.42 6.49 -12.28
C GLU A 195 -8.72 5.87 -11.75
N TYR A 196 -9.01 6.02 -10.45
CA TYR A 196 -10.28 5.54 -9.87
C TYR A 196 -11.49 6.25 -10.46
N ARG A 197 -11.39 7.55 -10.75
CA ARG A 197 -12.43 8.29 -11.48
C ARG A 197 -12.65 7.68 -12.86
N LYS A 198 -11.58 7.45 -13.64
CA LYS A 198 -11.67 6.80 -14.96
C LYS A 198 -12.25 5.39 -14.89
N GLN A 199 -11.87 4.60 -13.88
CA GLN A 199 -12.43 3.26 -13.66
C GLN A 199 -13.90 3.32 -13.27
N SER A 200 -14.29 4.31 -12.48
CA SER A 200 -15.67 4.52 -12.03
C SER A 200 -16.57 4.94 -13.20
N SER A 201 -16.10 5.84 -14.06
CA SER A 201 -16.83 6.23 -15.28
C SER A 201 -16.97 5.08 -16.28
N ARG A 202 -16.02 4.14 -16.30
CA ARG A 202 -16.08 2.92 -17.13
C ARG A 202 -16.91 1.80 -16.51
N GLY A 203 -17.26 1.88 -15.23
CA GLY A 203 -17.97 0.81 -14.51
C GLY A 203 -17.13 -0.46 -14.36
N VAL A 204 -15.82 -0.33 -14.08
CA VAL A 204 -14.90 -1.48 -13.97
C VAL A 204 -15.34 -2.43 -12.85
N THR A 205 -15.58 -3.69 -13.20
CA THR A 205 -15.86 -4.78 -12.26
C THR A 205 -14.63 -5.60 -11.96
N LEU A 206 -14.50 -6.05 -10.72
CA LEU A 206 -13.46 -6.96 -10.27
C LEU A 206 -13.99 -8.41 -10.23
N PRO A 207 -13.12 -9.41 -10.41
CA PRO A 207 -13.51 -10.81 -10.35
C PRO A 207 -13.99 -11.20 -8.95
N ASP A 208 -14.75 -12.29 -8.91
CA ASP A 208 -15.27 -12.90 -7.68
C ASP A 208 -15.99 -11.87 -6.80
N ASN A 209 -15.82 -11.96 -5.49
CA ASN A 209 -16.41 -11.02 -4.52
C ASN A 209 -15.41 -9.96 -4.04
N LEU A 210 -14.32 -9.73 -4.78
CA LEU A 210 -13.26 -8.81 -4.36
C LEU A 210 -13.75 -7.35 -4.29
N GLY A 211 -14.62 -6.98 -5.22
CA GLY A 211 -15.15 -5.62 -5.34
C GLY A 211 -16.55 -5.40 -4.78
N VAL A 212 -17.16 -6.38 -4.10
CA VAL A 212 -18.56 -6.23 -3.67
C VAL A 212 -18.71 -5.17 -2.57
N SER A 213 -19.85 -4.47 -2.56
CA SER A 213 -20.24 -3.58 -1.47
C SER A 213 -20.89 -4.36 -0.32
N TRP A 214 -20.80 -3.80 0.89
CA TRP A 214 -21.41 -4.38 2.09
C TRP A 214 -22.32 -3.37 2.80
N GLY A 215 -22.89 -3.80 3.93
CA GLY A 215 -23.72 -2.95 4.79
C GLY A 215 -24.91 -2.35 4.05
N LYS A 216 -25.13 -1.04 4.23
CA LYS A 216 -26.23 -0.29 3.62
C LYS A 216 -26.20 -0.26 2.08
N TYR A 217 -25.08 -0.63 1.46
CA TYR A 217 -24.92 -0.65 0.01
C TYR A 217 -24.94 -2.06 -0.59
N LYS A 218 -25.21 -3.11 0.20
CA LYS A 218 -25.25 -4.50 -0.28
C LYS A 218 -26.20 -4.69 -1.49
N GLU A 219 -27.38 -4.08 -1.43
CA GLU A 219 -28.41 -4.23 -2.47
C GLU A 219 -28.12 -3.40 -3.75
N ARG A 220 -27.03 -2.61 -3.77
CA ARG A 220 -26.64 -1.84 -4.96
C ARG A 220 -25.99 -2.70 -6.06
N GLY A 221 -25.59 -3.93 -5.74
CA GLY A 221 -24.99 -4.86 -6.70
C GLY A 221 -23.62 -4.42 -7.24
N TRP A 222 -22.94 -3.49 -6.58
CA TRP A 222 -21.62 -3.02 -6.99
C TRP A 222 -20.59 -4.16 -6.90
N ARG A 223 -19.73 -4.27 -7.92
CA ARG A 223 -18.65 -5.29 -7.97
C ARG A 223 -17.27 -4.69 -8.28
N GLY A 224 -17.08 -3.40 -8.01
CA GLY A 224 -15.85 -2.67 -8.35
C GLY A 224 -16.06 -1.17 -8.32
N PHE A 225 -15.50 -0.46 -9.29
CA PHE A 225 -15.57 1.00 -9.44
C PHE A 225 -16.76 1.38 -10.31
N ASN A 226 -17.60 2.31 -9.84
CA ASN A 226 -18.71 2.87 -10.62
C ASN A 226 -19.04 4.30 -10.17
N GLU A 227 -19.77 5.03 -11.01
CA GLU A 227 -20.14 6.44 -10.75
C GLU A 227 -20.90 6.64 -9.43
N ASP A 228 -21.89 5.80 -9.12
CA ASP A 228 -22.67 5.95 -7.89
C ASP A 228 -21.79 5.76 -6.65
N ARG A 229 -20.89 4.77 -6.70
CA ARG A 229 -19.94 4.48 -5.63
C ARG A 229 -18.89 5.58 -5.47
N TRP A 230 -18.44 6.18 -6.56
CA TRP A 230 -17.55 7.35 -6.53
C TRP A 230 -18.19 8.51 -5.78
N GLN A 231 -19.49 8.78 -5.99
CA GLN A 231 -20.19 9.83 -5.26
C GLN A 231 -20.28 9.52 -3.76
N VAL A 232 -20.51 8.26 -3.38
CA VAL A 232 -20.47 7.85 -1.97
C VAL A 232 -19.13 8.16 -1.33
N TRP A 233 -18.01 7.89 -2.00
CA TRP A 233 -16.69 8.20 -1.47
C TRP A 233 -16.44 9.71 -1.38
N LYS A 234 -16.91 10.48 -2.37
CA LYS A 234 -16.81 11.94 -2.36
C LYS A 234 -17.60 12.57 -1.22
N ASP A 235 -18.82 12.09 -0.98
CA ASP A 235 -19.65 12.51 0.15
C ASP A 235 -19.02 12.10 1.49
N GLY A 236 -18.43 10.91 1.56
CA GLY A 236 -17.68 10.42 2.72
C GLY A 236 -16.49 11.32 3.06
N LEU A 237 -15.68 11.70 2.06
CA LEU A 237 -14.57 12.64 2.24
C LEU A 237 -15.04 14.04 2.62
N ARG A 238 -16.17 14.52 2.09
CA ARG A 238 -16.77 15.79 2.51
C ARG A 238 -17.16 15.76 3.99
N ALA A 239 -17.87 14.72 4.42
CA ALA A 239 -18.25 14.55 5.83
C ALA A 239 -17.01 14.41 6.75
N ALA A 240 -15.97 13.71 6.29
CA ALA A 240 -14.71 13.61 7.02
C ALA A 240 -14.01 14.98 7.13
N HIS A 241 -14.00 15.80 6.07
CA HIS A 241 -13.44 17.15 6.12
C HIS A 241 -14.23 18.08 7.05
N GLU A 242 -15.56 18.01 7.05
CA GLU A 242 -16.41 18.77 7.98
C GLU A 242 -16.10 18.41 9.45
N LYS A 243 -15.84 17.13 9.74
CA LYS A 243 -15.47 16.65 11.07
C LYS A 243 -14.02 16.97 11.45
N PHE A 244 -13.10 16.94 10.48
CA PHE A 244 -11.66 17.14 10.66
C PHE A 244 -11.14 18.27 9.74
N PRO A 245 -11.59 19.53 9.93
CA PRO A 245 -11.36 20.61 8.96
C PRO A 245 -9.88 21.03 8.84
N SER A 246 -9.06 20.73 9.86
CA SER A 246 -7.63 21.01 9.86
C SER A 246 -6.77 19.90 9.25
N ASP A 247 -7.36 18.79 8.78
CA ASP A 247 -6.61 17.68 8.21
C ASP A 247 -6.32 17.91 6.73
N GLU A 248 -5.10 18.34 6.42
CA GLU A 248 -4.70 18.67 5.04
C GLU A 248 -4.66 17.45 4.11
N VAL A 249 -4.53 16.22 4.63
CA VAL A 249 -4.56 15.01 3.79
C VAL A 249 -5.98 14.75 3.28
N ILE A 250 -6.97 14.84 4.17
CA ILE A 250 -8.40 14.70 3.82
C ILE A 250 -8.82 15.82 2.86
N LYS A 251 -8.42 17.07 3.16
CA LYS A 251 -8.72 18.22 2.32
C LYS A 251 -8.13 18.08 0.91
N ALA A 252 -6.85 17.76 0.80
CA ALA A 252 -6.18 17.58 -0.50
C ALA A 252 -6.80 16.44 -1.32
N ALA A 253 -7.24 15.35 -0.67
CA ALA A 253 -7.94 14.27 -1.35
C ALA A 253 -9.31 14.71 -1.87
N LEU A 254 -10.09 15.47 -1.09
CA LEU A 254 -11.39 15.98 -1.51
C LEU A 254 -11.27 16.94 -2.71
N GLU A 255 -10.23 17.77 -2.75
CA GLU A 255 -9.92 18.67 -3.87
C GLU A 255 -9.54 17.90 -5.15
N ALA A 256 -9.05 16.66 -5.01
CA ALA A 256 -8.64 15.81 -6.13
C ALA A 256 -9.78 14.94 -6.73
N MET A 257 -11.02 15.02 -6.20
CA MET A 257 -12.16 14.17 -6.62
C MET A 257 -13.15 14.76 -7.60
#